data_AF-A9B0H0-F1
#
_entry.id   AF-A9B0H0-F1
#
_cell.length_a   1.000
_cell.length_b   1.000
_cell.length_c   1.000
_cell.angle_alpha   90.00
_cell.angle_beta   90.00
_cell.angle_gamma   90.00
#
_symmetry.space_group_name_H-M   'P 1'
#
loop_
_entity.id
_entity.type
_entity.pdbx_description
1 polymer ?
#
loop_
_entity_poly.entity_id
_entity_poly.type
_entity_poly.pdbx_seq_one_letter_code
_entity_poly.pdbx_strand_id
1 'polypeptide(L)'
;MFSKRGWIEQIGMLCYLLLSSCGNQAADDVWHKAGRYAVQFVGIVTAKAHEPIPIQLAFIDVGTPRRTSEPQFNQLTIVSDQGELTTQSVTLSPSPATANSRFFSVLAMLDGLNPGSYHFSQIRYLDEQQREQTITVGDWELTVLDLPIATLKLGSHSVVTMGRAERFEAELINPTDQAIQLFASSIKGTKYPISATLHIAQTKAVASQPMLGDAPPQPLSTVEVTMIDLQPKQSQNIIFQLHGIEQLPTDFLAIQPTINYKQGQTVAQTFILPLQVFSPPFNDDLAVKKYLDFLPVSAFHE
;
A
#
# COMPACT_ATOMS: atom_id res chain seq x y z
N MET A 1 -5.55 -81.50 8.44
CA MET A 1 -6.72 -82.27 7.96
C MET A 1 -7.38 -81.43 6.88
N PHE A 2 -7.35 -81.93 5.63
CA PHE A 2 -7.96 -81.46 4.35
C PHE A 2 -8.03 -79.94 4.05
N SER A 3 -7.34 -79.32 3.07
CA SER A 3 -6.94 -79.66 1.67
C SER A 3 -8.05 -79.59 0.62
N LYS A 4 -7.79 -78.76 -0.42
CA LYS A 4 -8.23 -78.81 -1.84
C LYS A 4 -9.69 -78.42 -2.15
N ARG A 5 -10.05 -77.91 -3.34
CA ARG A 5 -9.45 -77.25 -4.53
C ARG A 5 -10.61 -77.21 -5.56
N GLY A 6 -10.56 -76.25 -6.49
CA GLY A 6 -11.34 -76.19 -7.74
C GLY A 6 -11.90 -74.77 -7.91
N TRP A 7 -11.42 -73.84 -8.74
CA TRP A 7 -10.81 -73.87 -10.09
C TRP A 7 -11.67 -74.57 -11.15
N ILE A 8 -12.32 -73.77 -12.00
CA ILE A 8 -12.17 -73.66 -13.48
C ILE A 8 -13.26 -72.67 -13.98
N GLU A 9 -12.86 -71.45 -14.36
CA GLU A 9 -12.84 -70.88 -15.73
C GLU A 9 -14.22 -70.63 -16.38
N GLN A 10 -14.52 -69.37 -16.74
CA GLN A 10 -14.47 -68.90 -18.14
C GLN A 10 -14.96 -67.44 -18.29
N ILE A 11 -14.06 -66.59 -18.84
CA ILE A 11 -14.26 -65.66 -19.96
C ILE A 11 -15.16 -64.41 -19.76
N GLY A 12 -14.57 -63.22 -20.00
CA GLY A 12 -15.27 -61.97 -20.35
C GLY A 12 -14.70 -60.73 -19.66
N MET A 13 -13.53 -60.21 -20.06
CA MET A 13 -13.37 -59.12 -21.05
C MET A 13 -13.53 -57.70 -20.45
N LEU A 14 -12.36 -57.03 -20.38
CA LEU A 14 -12.05 -55.60 -20.43
C LEU A 14 -13.19 -54.60 -20.77
N CYS A 15 -13.06 -53.41 -20.18
CA CYS A 15 -13.69 -52.10 -20.48
C CYS A 15 -14.86 -51.68 -19.58
N TYR A 16 -14.53 -51.00 -18.47
CA TYR A 16 -15.36 -49.91 -17.95
C TYR A 16 -14.56 -48.60 -18.11
N LEU A 17 -14.63 -48.06 -19.32
CA LEU A 17 -14.23 -46.70 -19.68
C LEU A 17 -15.53 -45.91 -19.92
N LEU A 18 -15.52 -44.65 -19.48
CA LEU A 18 -16.45 -43.56 -19.81
C LEU A 18 -17.79 -43.54 -19.05
N LEU A 19 -17.72 -43.13 -17.79
CA LEU A 19 -18.81 -42.40 -17.14
C LEU A 19 -18.60 -40.90 -17.35
N SER A 20 -19.53 -40.31 -18.11
CA SER A 20 -20.06 -38.97 -17.88
C SER A 20 -19.16 -37.76 -18.19
N SER A 21 -18.74 -37.62 -19.46
CA SER A 21 -18.49 -36.29 -20.04
C SER A 21 -19.77 -35.79 -20.71
N CYS A 22 -20.55 -34.95 -20.03
CA CYS A 22 -21.44 -33.99 -20.67
C CYS A 22 -21.85 -32.90 -19.67
N GLY A 23 -21.33 -31.69 -19.91
CA GLY A 23 -22.16 -30.49 -19.80
C GLY A 23 -22.23 -29.81 -18.44
N ASN A 24 -21.11 -29.57 -17.77
CA ASN A 24 -20.93 -28.24 -17.18
C ASN A 24 -20.05 -27.46 -18.17
N GLN A 25 -20.70 -26.64 -19.00
CA GLN A 25 -20.01 -25.52 -19.63
C GLN A 25 -19.29 -24.79 -18.49
N ALA A 26 -17.96 -24.85 -18.51
CA ALA A 26 -17.14 -23.88 -17.82
C ALA A 26 -17.73 -22.52 -18.20
N ALA A 27 -18.20 -21.75 -17.22
CA ALA A 27 -18.35 -20.33 -17.43
C ALA A 27 -17.00 -19.89 -17.96
N ASP A 28 -16.95 -19.43 -19.22
CA ASP A 28 -15.73 -18.98 -19.86
C ASP A 28 -14.99 -18.13 -18.83
N ASP A 29 -13.73 -18.48 -18.58
CA ASP A 29 -12.82 -17.79 -17.68
C ASP A 29 -12.43 -16.46 -18.33
N VAL A 30 -13.43 -15.62 -18.64
CA VAL A 30 -13.26 -14.37 -19.36
C VAL A 30 -12.46 -13.45 -18.45
N TRP A 31 -11.22 -13.22 -18.87
CA TRP A 31 -10.39 -12.20 -18.29
C TRP A 31 -10.73 -10.85 -18.92
N HIS A 32 -10.50 -9.80 -18.14
CA HIS A 32 -10.54 -8.44 -18.68
C HIS A 32 -9.46 -8.31 -19.75
N LYS A 33 -9.58 -7.26 -20.57
CA LYS A 33 -8.64 -7.02 -21.67
C LYS A 33 -7.20 -7.09 -21.18
N ALA A 34 -6.35 -7.76 -21.93
CA ALA A 34 -4.93 -7.80 -21.63
C ALA A 34 -4.35 -6.37 -21.66
N GLY A 35 -3.45 -6.07 -20.73
CA GLY A 35 -2.88 -4.74 -20.57
C GLY A 35 -2.58 -4.44 -19.11
N ARG A 36 -2.40 -3.17 -18.80
CA ARG A 36 -2.01 -2.71 -17.47
C ARG A 36 -3.09 -1.82 -16.88
N TYR A 37 -3.47 -2.17 -15.66
CA TYR A 37 -4.49 -1.51 -14.86
C TYR A 37 -3.82 -0.78 -13.71
N ALA A 38 -4.17 0.49 -13.50
CA ALA A 38 -3.71 1.26 -12.35
C ALA A 38 -4.64 1.04 -11.16
N VAL A 39 -4.04 0.77 -9.99
CA VAL A 39 -4.78 0.74 -8.74
C VAL A 39 -5.19 2.15 -8.35
N GLN A 40 -6.45 2.31 -7.96
CA GLN A 40 -7.02 3.58 -7.52
C GLN A 40 -6.75 3.77 -6.03
N PHE A 41 -5.82 4.65 -5.70
CA PHE A 41 -5.51 5.06 -4.32
C PHE A 41 -6.33 6.27 -3.90
N VAL A 42 -6.58 6.39 -2.60
CA VAL A 42 -6.63 7.70 -1.94
C VAL A 42 -5.24 8.03 -1.45
N GLY A 43 -4.69 9.15 -1.89
CA GLY A 43 -3.40 9.66 -1.44
C GLY A 43 -3.56 10.91 -0.60
N ILE A 44 -3.07 10.92 0.63
CA ILE A 44 -3.05 12.10 1.50
C ILE A 44 -1.61 12.29 2.00
N VAL A 45 -0.84 13.08 1.28
CA VAL A 45 0.60 13.21 1.49
C VAL A 45 0.93 14.61 1.98
N THR A 46 1.57 14.72 3.13
CA THR A 46 2.24 15.95 3.55
C THR A 46 3.74 15.81 3.35
N ALA A 47 4.35 16.79 2.70
CA ALA A 47 5.77 16.80 2.38
C ALA A 47 6.42 18.13 2.74
N LYS A 48 7.76 18.11 2.86
CA LYS A 48 8.54 19.32 3.11
C LYS A 48 9.00 19.90 1.78
N ALA A 49 8.94 21.22 1.66
CA ALA A 49 9.37 21.93 0.46
C ALA A 49 10.84 21.61 0.13
N HIS A 50 11.11 21.50 -1.18
CA HIS A 50 12.45 21.29 -1.74
C HIS A 50 13.14 19.97 -1.33
N GLU A 51 12.45 19.06 -0.66
CA GLU A 51 12.93 17.70 -0.39
C GLU A 51 12.25 16.69 -1.34
N PRO A 52 12.91 15.57 -1.71
CA PRO A 52 12.29 14.54 -2.55
C PRO A 52 11.03 13.98 -1.89
N ILE A 53 9.96 13.84 -2.66
CA ILE A 53 8.65 13.42 -2.15
C ILE A 53 8.34 12.01 -2.67
N PRO A 54 8.21 11.01 -1.79
CA PRO A 54 7.85 9.66 -2.20
C PRO A 54 6.35 9.56 -2.52
N ILE A 55 6.02 9.03 -3.69
CA ILE A 55 4.66 8.69 -4.10
C ILE A 55 4.61 7.20 -4.45
N GLN A 56 3.79 6.44 -3.73
CA GLN A 56 3.62 5.01 -3.96
C GLN A 56 2.40 4.74 -4.83
N LEU A 57 2.61 4.20 -6.02
CA LEU A 57 1.57 3.74 -6.93
C LEU A 57 1.58 2.21 -7.00
N ALA A 58 0.50 1.62 -7.52
CA ALA A 58 0.45 0.20 -7.79
C ALA A 58 -0.35 -0.13 -9.05
N PHE A 59 -0.02 -1.27 -9.65
CA PHE A 59 -0.54 -1.68 -10.94
C PHE A 59 -0.75 -3.19 -11.01
N ILE A 60 -1.65 -3.59 -11.90
CA ILE A 60 -1.95 -4.98 -12.21
C ILE A 60 -1.75 -5.17 -13.71
N ASP A 61 -0.76 -5.96 -14.09
CA ASP A 61 -0.65 -6.44 -15.48
C ASP A 61 -1.54 -7.67 -15.63
N VAL A 62 -2.38 -7.69 -16.67
CA VAL A 62 -3.28 -8.81 -17.01
C VAL A 62 -2.93 -9.32 -18.41
N GLY A 63 -2.94 -10.64 -18.59
CA GLY A 63 -2.84 -11.28 -19.90
C GLY A 63 -2.99 -12.78 -19.84
N THR A 64 -3.38 -13.40 -20.95
CA THR A 64 -3.55 -14.86 -21.07
C THR A 64 -2.74 -15.39 -22.28
N PRO A 65 -1.49 -15.85 -22.09
CA PRO A 65 -0.72 -15.89 -20.85
C PRO A 65 -0.23 -14.50 -20.43
N ARG A 66 0.10 -14.35 -19.15
CA ARG A 66 0.67 -13.11 -18.60
C ARG A 66 1.96 -12.72 -19.34
N ARG A 67 2.14 -11.41 -19.59
CA ARG A 67 3.40 -10.86 -20.11
C ARG A 67 4.57 -11.30 -19.23
N THR A 68 5.64 -11.79 -19.87
CA THR A 68 6.86 -12.23 -19.19
C THR A 68 7.89 -11.11 -19.07
N SER A 69 7.73 -10.01 -19.80
CA SER A 69 8.59 -8.84 -19.69
C SER A 69 8.41 -8.16 -18.32
N GLU A 70 9.52 -7.66 -17.78
CA GLU A 70 9.46 -6.79 -16.61
C GLU A 70 8.73 -5.49 -16.97
N PRO A 71 7.91 -4.94 -16.06
CA PRO A 71 7.25 -3.67 -16.31
C PRO A 71 8.32 -2.59 -16.44
N GLN A 72 8.09 -1.62 -17.31
CA GLN A 72 8.91 -0.41 -17.36
C GLN A 72 8.04 0.83 -17.17
N PHE A 73 8.59 1.77 -16.41
CA PHE A 73 8.05 3.11 -16.21
C PHE A 73 9.16 4.09 -16.49
N ASN A 74 9.28 4.47 -17.75
CA ASN A 74 10.25 5.47 -18.17
C ASN A 74 9.57 6.85 -18.13
N GLN A 75 10.27 7.86 -17.61
CA GLN A 75 9.79 9.25 -17.59
C GLN A 75 8.40 9.43 -16.95
N LEU A 76 8.19 8.84 -15.77
CA LEU A 76 6.94 9.02 -15.04
C LEU A 76 6.76 10.50 -14.67
N THR A 77 5.60 11.04 -15.00
CA THR A 77 5.18 12.41 -14.74
C THR A 77 3.83 12.38 -14.06
N ILE A 78 3.66 13.14 -13.00
CA ILE A 78 2.36 13.31 -12.33
C ILE A 78 1.67 14.53 -12.93
N VAL A 79 0.41 14.38 -13.33
CA VAL A 79 -0.38 15.46 -13.94
C VAL A 79 -1.22 16.10 -12.83
N SER A 80 -0.74 17.21 -12.28
CA SER A 80 -1.42 17.94 -11.19
C SER A 80 -2.18 19.17 -11.68
N ASP A 81 -3.05 19.69 -10.82
CA ASP A 81 -3.74 20.98 -10.99
C ASP A 81 -2.79 22.19 -11.06
N GLN A 82 -1.55 22.06 -10.55
CA GLN A 82 -0.49 23.06 -10.64
C GLN A 82 0.48 22.82 -11.81
N GLY A 83 0.20 21.84 -12.67
CA GLY A 83 1.04 21.47 -13.81
C GLY A 83 1.70 20.09 -13.66
N GLU A 84 2.57 19.76 -14.59
CA GLU A 84 3.28 18.49 -14.63
C GLU A 84 4.41 18.44 -13.58
N LEU A 85 4.45 17.38 -12.78
CA LEU A 85 5.46 17.14 -11.76
C LEU A 85 6.34 15.96 -12.19
N THR A 86 7.63 16.22 -12.38
CA THR A 86 8.58 15.22 -12.86
C THR A 86 9.12 14.36 -11.72
N THR A 87 9.35 13.07 -11.99
CA THR A 87 10.00 12.15 -11.05
C THR A 87 11.50 12.05 -11.32
N GLN A 88 12.30 12.05 -10.25
CA GLN A 88 13.74 11.81 -10.29
C GLN A 88 14.09 10.33 -10.52
N SER A 89 13.34 9.45 -9.90
CA SER A 89 13.58 8.02 -9.94
C SER A 89 12.31 7.23 -9.71
N VAL A 90 12.34 6.00 -10.21
CA VAL A 90 11.23 5.07 -10.11
C VAL A 90 11.80 3.71 -9.70
N THR A 91 11.30 3.16 -8.60
CA THR A 91 11.65 1.81 -8.13
C THR A 91 10.44 0.90 -8.23
N LEU A 92 10.63 -0.24 -8.89
CA LEU A 92 9.61 -1.29 -9.02
C LEU A 92 9.79 -2.34 -7.93
N SER A 93 8.72 -2.66 -7.23
CA SER A 93 8.69 -3.78 -6.29
C SER A 93 7.65 -4.81 -6.77
N PRO A 94 8.09 -6.02 -7.16
CA PRO A 94 7.15 -7.07 -7.58
C PRO A 94 6.36 -7.59 -6.39
N SER A 95 5.13 -8.03 -6.67
CA SER A 95 4.22 -8.65 -5.70
C SER A 95 3.76 -10.03 -6.24
N PRO A 96 2.86 -10.76 -5.56
CA PRO A 96 2.39 -12.06 -6.04
C PRO A 96 1.90 -12.00 -7.49
N ALA A 97 2.15 -13.11 -8.19
CA ALA A 97 1.78 -13.29 -9.58
C ALA A 97 1.11 -14.64 -9.79
N THR A 98 0.17 -14.67 -10.73
CA THR A 98 -0.47 -15.88 -11.22
C THR A 98 -0.08 -16.11 -12.69
N ALA A 99 -0.64 -17.16 -13.30
CA ALA A 99 -0.47 -17.40 -14.74
C ALA A 99 -1.07 -16.28 -15.61
N ASN A 100 -2.01 -15.50 -15.05
CA ASN A 100 -2.83 -14.55 -15.79
C ASN A 100 -2.63 -13.10 -15.35
N SER A 101 -2.06 -12.87 -14.17
CA SER A 101 -1.88 -11.52 -13.63
C SER A 101 -0.57 -11.33 -12.83
N ARG A 102 -0.08 -10.09 -12.77
CA ARG A 102 0.99 -9.65 -11.85
C ARG A 102 0.57 -8.37 -11.16
N PHE A 103 0.57 -8.39 -9.84
CA PHE A 103 0.54 -7.17 -9.05
C PHE A 103 1.96 -6.67 -8.80
N PHE A 104 2.17 -5.36 -8.90
CA PHE A 104 3.45 -4.73 -8.56
C PHE A 104 3.24 -3.28 -8.15
N SER A 105 4.22 -2.74 -7.42
CA SER A 105 4.17 -1.38 -6.92
C SER A 105 5.31 -0.54 -7.50
N VAL A 106 5.06 0.76 -7.64
CA VAL A 106 5.97 1.76 -8.20
C VAL A 106 6.17 2.85 -7.17
N LEU A 107 7.38 2.96 -6.62
CA LEU A 107 7.77 4.10 -5.80
C LEU A 107 8.39 5.17 -6.71
N ALA A 108 7.67 6.27 -6.90
CA ALA A 108 8.13 7.43 -7.65
C ALA A 108 8.62 8.51 -6.69
N MET A 109 9.84 9.02 -6.92
CA MET A 109 10.39 10.14 -6.15
C MET A 109 10.19 11.42 -6.95
N LEU A 110 9.33 12.34 -6.48
CA LEU A 110 9.18 13.65 -7.12
C LEU A 110 10.36 14.55 -6.79
N ASP A 111 10.67 15.44 -7.73
CA ASP A 111 11.52 16.59 -7.47
C ASP A 111 10.97 17.44 -6.31
N GLY A 112 11.87 18.10 -5.59
CA GLY A 112 11.49 18.99 -4.49
C GLY A 112 10.58 20.10 -4.98
N LEU A 113 9.37 20.16 -4.43
CA LEU A 113 8.33 21.11 -4.83
C LEU A 113 8.37 22.39 -3.99
N ASN A 114 7.77 23.45 -4.53
CA ASN A 114 7.50 24.68 -3.77
C ASN A 114 6.36 24.43 -2.76
N PRO A 115 6.27 25.23 -1.69
CA PRO A 115 5.13 25.18 -0.78
C PRO A 115 3.81 25.40 -1.50
N GLY A 116 2.79 24.62 -1.17
CA GLY A 116 1.48 24.69 -1.81
C GLY A 116 0.68 23.39 -1.67
N SER A 117 -0.53 23.42 -2.21
CA SER A 117 -1.38 22.24 -2.33
C SER A 117 -1.48 21.82 -3.79
N TYR A 118 -1.29 20.54 -4.03
CA TYR A 118 -1.29 19.91 -5.34
C TYR A 118 -2.32 18.78 -5.33
N HIS A 119 -3.16 18.74 -6.35
CA HIS A 119 -4.13 17.68 -6.55
C HIS A 119 -3.85 16.99 -7.87
N PHE A 120 -3.86 15.66 -7.85
CA PHE A 120 -3.73 14.89 -9.07
C PHE A 120 -4.53 13.60 -9.01
N SER A 121 -4.90 13.12 -10.19
CA SER A 121 -5.55 11.81 -10.35
C SER A 121 -4.97 11.01 -11.50
N GLN A 122 -3.98 11.55 -12.20
CA GLN A 122 -3.44 10.97 -13.42
C GLN A 122 -1.92 11.01 -13.39
N ILE A 123 -1.33 10.00 -14.00
CA ILE A 123 0.08 9.99 -14.36
C ILE A 123 0.23 9.85 -15.86
N ARG A 124 1.40 10.24 -16.34
CA ARG A 124 1.87 9.99 -17.70
C ARG A 124 3.21 9.29 -17.65
N TYR A 125 3.44 8.31 -18.51
CA TYR A 125 4.74 7.65 -18.60
C TYR A 125 4.93 7.00 -19.97
N LEU A 126 6.16 6.66 -20.31
CA LEU A 126 6.49 5.87 -21.52
C LEU A 126 6.51 4.38 -21.19
N ASP A 127 5.69 3.62 -21.91
CA ASP A 127 5.61 2.16 -21.78
C ASP A 127 6.82 1.45 -22.40
N GLU A 128 6.80 0.11 -22.38
CA GLU A 128 7.86 -0.74 -22.94
C GLU A 128 8.04 -0.55 -24.46
N GLN A 129 7.03 0.00 -25.15
CA GLN A 129 7.04 0.31 -26.58
C GLN A 129 7.40 1.78 -26.86
N GLN A 130 7.84 2.54 -25.84
CA GLN A 130 8.11 3.98 -25.93
C GLN A 130 6.87 4.80 -26.32
N ARG A 131 5.67 4.27 -26.07
CA ARG A 131 4.43 5.01 -26.27
C ARG A 131 4.05 5.70 -24.98
N GLU A 132 3.61 6.94 -25.11
CA GLU A 132 3.11 7.72 -24.00
C GLU A 132 1.74 7.20 -23.58
N GLN A 133 1.61 6.86 -22.31
CA GLN A 133 0.37 6.38 -21.69
C GLN A 133 -0.04 7.38 -20.62
N THR A 134 -1.33 7.75 -20.60
CA THR A 134 -1.94 8.52 -19.52
C THR A 134 -2.99 7.65 -18.83
N ILE A 135 -2.86 7.47 -17.52
CA ILE A 135 -3.71 6.56 -16.76
C ILE A 135 -4.14 7.21 -15.44
N THR A 136 -5.36 6.92 -15.00
CA THR A 136 -5.92 7.39 -13.73
C THR A 136 -5.43 6.52 -12.59
N VAL A 137 -4.93 7.10 -11.50
CA VAL A 137 -4.28 6.42 -10.36
C VAL A 137 -4.99 6.67 -9.03
N GLY A 138 -6.27 6.99 -9.08
CA GLY A 138 -7.07 7.40 -7.93
C GLY A 138 -7.00 8.91 -7.69
N ASP A 139 -7.13 9.32 -6.43
CA ASP A 139 -7.32 10.72 -6.03
C ASP A 139 -6.27 11.08 -4.98
N TRP A 140 -5.42 12.05 -5.29
CA TRP A 140 -4.24 12.40 -4.50
C TRP A 140 -4.26 13.86 -4.10
N GLU A 141 -4.10 14.09 -2.80
CA GLU A 141 -3.93 15.39 -2.14
C GLU A 141 -2.51 15.46 -1.58
N LEU A 142 -1.67 16.32 -2.17
CA LEU A 142 -0.30 16.57 -1.74
C LEU A 142 -0.18 17.99 -1.19
N THR A 143 0.16 18.12 0.09
CA THR A 143 0.45 19.40 0.72
C THR A 143 1.93 19.54 1.00
N VAL A 144 2.56 20.54 0.42
CA VAL A 144 3.98 20.85 0.58
C VAL A 144 4.11 22.04 1.53
N LEU A 145 4.84 21.85 2.63
CA LEU A 145 5.00 22.83 3.69
C LEU A 145 6.42 23.37 3.73
N ASP A 146 6.55 24.68 3.93
CA ASP A 146 7.82 25.28 4.33
C ASP A 146 8.02 25.08 5.83
N LEU A 147 8.89 24.15 6.20
CA LEU A 147 9.14 23.78 7.59
C LEU A 147 10.61 24.01 7.94
N PRO A 148 10.90 24.50 9.16
CA PRO A 148 12.28 24.55 9.65
C PRO A 148 12.86 23.15 9.78
N ILE A 149 14.19 23.06 9.93
CA ILE A 149 14.86 21.80 10.25
C ILE A 149 14.31 21.28 11.57
N ALA A 150 13.76 20.07 11.56
CA ALA A 150 13.21 19.45 12.75
C ALA A 150 14.31 19.05 13.74
N THR A 151 14.05 19.28 15.02
CA THR A 151 14.92 18.77 16.10
C THR A 151 14.60 17.33 16.48
N LEU A 152 13.36 16.90 16.21
CA LEU A 152 12.94 15.51 16.31
C LEU A 152 13.51 14.69 15.16
N LYS A 153 13.88 13.43 15.42
CA LYS A 153 14.36 12.50 14.39
C LYS A 153 13.46 11.27 14.28
N LEU A 154 13.44 10.70 13.09
CA LEU A 154 12.81 9.41 12.83
C LEU A 154 13.82 8.28 13.08
N GLY A 155 13.38 7.24 13.78
CA GLY A 155 14.08 5.96 13.91
C GLY A 155 13.51 4.92 12.96
N SER A 156 13.25 3.73 13.50
CA SER A 156 12.60 2.62 12.79
C SER A 156 11.13 2.94 12.48
N HIS A 157 10.64 2.50 11.33
CA HIS A 157 9.22 2.63 10.97
C HIS A 157 8.80 1.47 10.07
N SER A 158 7.53 1.11 10.12
CA SER A 158 6.92 0.22 9.14
C SER A 158 6.52 1.03 7.91
N VAL A 159 6.71 0.50 6.70
CA VAL A 159 6.37 1.21 5.44
C VAL A 159 5.14 0.59 4.77
N VAL A 160 4.93 -0.71 4.97
CA VAL A 160 3.86 -1.48 4.34
C VAL A 160 3.16 -2.31 5.40
N THR A 161 1.85 -2.09 5.55
CA THR A 161 1.01 -2.97 6.36
C THR A 161 0.12 -3.76 5.41
N MET A 162 0.28 -5.09 5.37
CA MET A 162 -0.67 -5.96 4.69
C MET A 162 -1.94 -6.04 5.53
N GLY A 163 -3.06 -5.57 4.98
CA GLY A 163 -4.35 -5.54 5.69
C GLY A 163 -5.00 -4.17 5.71
N ARG A 164 -6.08 -4.03 6.48
CA ARG A 164 -6.82 -2.77 6.60
C ARG A 164 -5.99 -1.70 7.29
N ALA A 165 -6.17 -0.46 6.84
CA ALA A 165 -5.45 0.72 7.28
C ALA A 165 -5.82 1.19 8.70
N GLU A 166 -5.71 0.32 9.70
CA GLU A 166 -6.22 0.63 11.04
C GLU A 166 -5.19 1.40 11.86
N ARG A 167 -3.89 1.12 11.69
CA ARG A 167 -2.83 1.80 12.42
C ARG A 167 -1.48 1.73 11.72
N PHE A 168 -0.58 2.62 12.08
CA PHE A 168 0.83 2.53 11.73
C PHE A 168 1.73 2.95 12.89
N GLU A 169 3.01 2.56 12.81
CA GLU A 169 3.98 2.77 13.87
C GLU A 169 5.19 3.55 13.37
N ALA A 170 5.66 4.48 14.20
CA ALA A 170 6.90 5.21 13.97
C ALA A 170 7.68 5.33 15.28
N GLU A 171 8.99 5.06 15.21
CA GLU A 171 9.93 5.37 16.26
C GLU A 171 10.34 6.83 16.14
N LEU A 172 10.09 7.63 17.17
CA LEU A 172 10.55 9.02 17.25
C LEU A 172 11.66 9.14 18.30
N ILE A 173 12.74 9.79 17.89
CA ILE A 173 13.96 9.97 18.68
C ILE A 173 14.09 11.45 19.03
N ASN A 174 14.25 11.75 20.31
CA ASN A 174 14.66 13.07 20.80
C ASN A 174 16.19 13.10 20.93
N PRO A 175 16.94 13.61 19.95
CA PRO A 175 18.40 13.67 20.02
C PRO A 175 18.92 14.80 20.92
N THR A 176 18.04 15.63 21.47
CA THR A 176 18.41 16.88 22.14
C THR A 176 18.59 16.67 23.65
N ASP A 177 19.04 17.72 24.34
CA ASP A 177 19.21 17.73 25.80
C ASP A 177 17.97 18.29 26.52
N GLN A 178 16.91 18.62 25.78
CA GLN A 178 15.65 19.14 26.31
C GLN A 178 14.50 18.16 26.03
N ALA A 179 13.50 18.14 26.90
CA ALA A 179 12.30 17.34 26.65
C ALA A 179 11.53 17.88 25.43
N ILE A 180 10.96 16.95 24.67
CA ILE A 180 10.07 17.24 23.55
C ILE A 180 8.67 16.73 23.89
N GLN A 181 7.67 17.61 23.78
CA GLN A 181 6.27 17.25 23.93
C GLN A 181 5.67 17.01 22.55
N LEU A 182 5.08 15.85 22.33
CA LEU A 182 4.36 15.50 21.11
C LEU A 182 2.87 15.64 21.34
N PHE A 183 2.15 16.15 20.34
CA PHE A 183 0.71 16.35 20.38
C PHE A 183 0.05 15.63 19.21
N ALA A 184 -1.10 15.01 19.46
CA ALA A 184 -1.93 14.48 18.38
C ALA A 184 -2.20 15.60 17.35
N SER A 185 -1.90 15.32 16.08
CA SER A 185 -2.27 16.20 14.98
C SER A 185 -3.55 15.67 14.33
N SER A 186 -4.38 16.58 13.85
CA SER A 186 -5.40 16.20 12.87
C SER A 186 -4.73 16.05 11.50
N ILE A 187 -5.16 15.07 10.74
CA ILE A 187 -4.94 15.06 9.29
C ILE A 187 -5.79 16.22 8.75
N LYS A 188 -5.14 17.33 8.42
CA LYS A 188 -5.80 18.57 8.00
C LYS A 188 -5.72 18.74 6.49
N GLY A 189 -6.66 19.51 5.95
CA GLY A 189 -6.64 19.91 4.54
C GLY A 189 -7.12 18.84 3.56
N THR A 190 -7.60 17.70 4.07
CA THR A 190 -8.18 16.65 3.24
C THR A 190 -9.70 16.78 3.17
N LYS A 191 -10.29 16.43 2.02
CA LYS A 191 -11.75 16.31 1.89
C LYS A 191 -12.31 15.03 2.52
N TYR A 192 -11.45 14.05 2.81
CA TYR A 192 -11.86 12.80 3.40
C TYR A 192 -12.00 12.91 4.92
N PRO A 193 -12.99 12.25 5.54
CA PRO A 193 -13.24 12.32 6.97
C PRO A 193 -12.27 11.43 7.77
N ILE A 194 -10.98 11.44 7.43
CA ILE A 194 -9.95 10.65 8.11
C ILE A 194 -9.35 11.45 9.27
N SER A 195 -9.15 10.77 10.39
CA SER A 195 -8.39 11.32 11.51
C SER A 195 -7.44 10.26 12.10
N ALA A 196 -6.48 10.72 12.90
CA ALA A 196 -5.55 9.87 13.61
C ALA A 196 -5.55 10.21 15.10
N THR A 197 -5.59 9.19 15.96
CA THR A 197 -5.32 9.35 17.40
C THR A 197 -3.96 8.78 17.76
N LEU A 198 -3.34 9.37 18.77
CA LEU A 198 -2.00 9.03 19.23
C LEU A 198 -2.07 7.96 20.31
N HIS A 199 -1.27 6.91 20.18
CA HIS A 199 -1.28 5.76 21.07
C HIS A 199 0.14 5.37 21.50
N ILE A 200 0.24 4.82 22.71
CA ILE A 200 1.45 4.18 23.23
C ILE A 200 1.16 2.74 23.64
N ALA A 201 2.15 1.86 23.49
CA ALA A 201 2.04 0.48 23.95
C ALA A 201 1.95 0.42 25.49
N GLN A 202 1.00 -0.36 26.03
CA GLN A 202 0.79 -0.51 27.48
C GLN A 202 1.90 -1.30 28.17
N THR A 203 2.59 -2.16 27.43
CA THR A 203 3.67 -3.01 27.94
C THR A 203 4.83 -2.99 26.97
N LYS A 204 6.07 -3.03 27.50
CA LYS A 204 7.30 -3.31 26.73
C LYS A 204 7.32 -4.77 26.23
N ALA A 205 6.22 -5.25 25.66
CA ALA A 205 6.23 -6.49 24.92
C ALA A 205 7.00 -6.22 23.63
N VAL A 206 8.18 -6.85 23.53
CA VAL A 206 8.98 -6.84 22.31
C VAL A 206 8.07 -7.35 21.19
N ALA A 207 7.84 -6.53 20.16
CA ALA A 207 7.23 -6.99 18.94
C ALA A 207 8.18 -8.03 18.32
N SER A 208 7.93 -9.30 18.62
CA SER A 208 8.60 -10.40 17.93
C SER A 208 8.21 -10.27 16.45
N GLN A 209 9.20 -10.10 15.58
CA GLN A 209 8.96 -10.15 14.13
C GLN A 209 8.28 -11.49 13.82
N PRO A 210 7.10 -11.51 13.18
CA PRO A 210 6.46 -12.76 12.81
C PRO A 210 7.36 -13.50 11.84
N MET A 211 7.67 -14.77 12.15
CA MET A 211 8.27 -15.68 11.18
C MET A 211 7.18 -16.12 10.20
N LEU A 212 7.57 -16.43 8.96
CA LEU A 212 6.64 -16.92 7.94
C LEU A 212 5.96 -18.21 8.46
N GLY A 213 4.67 -18.13 8.83
CA GLY A 213 3.88 -19.25 9.36
C GLY A 213 3.29 -19.07 10.76
N ASP A 214 3.64 -17.99 11.48
CA ASP A 214 2.99 -17.68 12.76
C ASP A 214 1.58 -17.12 12.58
N ALA A 215 0.71 -17.38 13.56
CA ALA A 215 -0.61 -16.74 13.67
C ALA A 215 -0.45 -15.20 13.62
N PRO A 216 -1.43 -14.46 13.07
CA PRO A 216 -1.35 -13.00 13.03
C PRO A 216 -1.02 -12.47 14.43
N PRO A 217 -0.01 -11.59 14.58
CA PRO A 217 0.39 -11.10 15.88
C PRO A 217 -0.83 -10.51 16.59
N GLN A 218 -1.04 -10.91 17.85
CA GLN A 218 -2.11 -10.32 18.65
C GLN A 218 -1.93 -8.80 18.68
N PRO A 219 -3.00 -8.02 18.53
CA PRO A 219 -2.89 -6.57 18.56
C PRO A 219 -2.31 -6.14 19.90
N LEU A 220 -1.14 -5.50 19.86
CA LEU A 220 -0.53 -4.85 21.03
C LEU A 220 -1.59 -4.00 21.74
N SER A 221 -1.76 -4.20 23.05
CA SER A 221 -2.63 -3.33 23.87
C SER A 221 -2.04 -1.94 23.91
N THR A 222 -2.81 -0.96 23.46
CA THR A 222 -2.40 0.45 23.45
C THR A 222 -3.27 1.31 24.35
N VAL A 223 -2.78 2.49 24.71
CA VAL A 223 -3.58 3.55 25.35
C VAL A 223 -3.55 4.77 24.46
N GLU A 224 -4.73 5.31 24.19
CA GLU A 224 -4.87 6.61 23.56
C GLU A 224 -4.35 7.70 24.50
N VAL A 225 -3.51 8.57 23.98
CA VAL A 225 -2.89 9.67 24.70
C VAL A 225 -3.07 10.97 23.93
N THR A 226 -3.27 12.07 24.64
CA THR A 226 -3.36 13.39 24.02
C THR A 226 -1.98 14.03 23.83
N MET A 227 -1.00 13.60 24.62
CA MET A 227 0.36 14.12 24.62
C MET A 227 1.37 13.02 25.02
N ILE A 228 2.57 13.06 24.45
CA ILE A 228 3.71 12.21 24.84
C ILE A 228 4.90 13.11 25.17
N ASP A 229 5.48 12.94 26.36
CA ASP A 229 6.72 13.61 26.76
C ASP A 229 7.94 12.72 26.45
N LEU A 230 8.67 13.06 25.39
CA LEU A 230 9.96 12.44 25.04
C LEU A 230 11.08 13.08 25.84
N GLN A 231 11.69 12.32 26.75
CA GLN A 231 12.83 12.76 27.53
C GLN A 231 14.08 12.96 26.65
N PRO A 232 15.07 13.75 27.10
CA PRO A 232 16.35 13.90 26.40
C PRO A 232 16.98 12.56 26.05
N LYS A 233 17.49 12.43 24.81
CA LYS A 233 18.11 11.21 24.26
C LYS A 233 17.21 9.97 24.25
N GLN A 234 15.91 10.12 24.45
CA GLN A 234 14.96 9.00 24.43
C GLN A 234 14.54 8.67 23.01
N SER A 235 14.32 7.38 22.77
CA SER A 235 13.54 6.88 21.64
C SER A 235 12.24 6.26 22.12
N GLN A 236 11.15 6.45 21.38
CA GLN A 236 9.84 5.89 21.71
C GLN A 236 9.12 5.44 20.44
N ASN A 237 8.60 4.22 20.46
CA ASN A 237 7.64 3.76 19.47
C ASN A 237 6.26 4.36 19.76
N ILE A 238 5.69 4.95 18.73
CA ILE A 238 4.41 5.64 18.75
C ILE A 238 3.50 5.00 17.74
N ILE A 239 2.26 4.78 18.14
CA ILE A 239 1.24 4.15 17.32
C ILE A 239 0.22 5.23 16.95
N PHE A 240 -0.15 5.27 15.68
CA PHE A 240 -1.19 6.15 15.17
C PHE A 240 -2.37 5.29 14.75
N GLN A 241 -3.50 5.44 15.43
CA GLN A 241 -4.73 4.75 15.08
C GLN A 241 -5.53 5.62 14.12
N LEU A 242 -5.81 5.11 12.93
CA LEU A 242 -6.62 5.80 11.91
C LEU A 242 -8.11 5.54 12.13
N HIS A 243 -8.93 6.54 11.85
CA HIS A 243 -10.40 6.50 11.92
C HIS A 243 -10.99 7.08 10.65
N GLY A 244 -12.17 6.62 10.22
CA GLY A 244 -12.88 7.13 9.03
C GLY A 244 -12.41 6.52 7.71
N ILE A 245 -11.49 5.55 7.75
CA ILE A 245 -10.96 4.84 6.58
C ILE A 245 -12.04 4.04 5.84
N GLU A 246 -13.07 3.59 6.56
CA GLU A 246 -14.20 2.82 6.02
C GLU A 246 -15.13 3.65 5.13
N GLN A 247 -14.99 4.98 5.16
CA GLN A 247 -15.76 5.92 4.36
C GLN A 247 -15.04 6.28 3.04
N LEU A 248 -13.84 5.75 2.81
CA LEU A 248 -13.08 6.00 1.60
C LEU A 248 -13.70 5.26 0.41
N PRO A 249 -13.56 5.81 -0.81
CA PRO A 249 -14.08 5.20 -2.03
C PRO A 249 -13.29 3.95 -2.47
N THR A 250 -12.19 3.63 -1.80
CA THR A 250 -11.27 2.54 -2.13
C THR A 250 -10.56 2.07 -0.86
N ASP A 251 -10.20 0.78 -0.83
CA ASP A 251 -9.43 0.17 0.26
C ASP A 251 -7.92 0.47 0.17
N PHE A 252 -7.47 1.13 -0.90
CA PHE A 252 -6.07 1.49 -1.12
C PHE A 252 -5.80 2.91 -0.63
N LEU A 253 -4.95 3.04 0.39
CA LEU A 253 -4.63 4.31 1.03
C LEU A 253 -3.11 4.51 1.09
N ALA A 254 -2.64 5.66 0.61
CA ALA A 254 -1.29 6.14 0.84
C ALA A 254 -1.39 7.40 1.70
N ILE A 255 -0.79 7.40 2.88
CA ILE A 255 -0.89 8.52 3.82
C ILE A 255 0.46 8.88 4.40
N GLN A 256 0.79 10.16 4.38
CA GLN A 256 1.97 10.72 5.02
C GLN A 256 1.54 11.83 5.99
N PRO A 257 1.18 11.46 7.23
CA PRO A 257 0.62 12.39 8.20
C PRO A 257 1.73 13.24 8.86
N THR A 258 1.31 14.18 9.68
CA THR A 258 2.23 15.00 10.47
C THR A 258 2.00 14.79 11.97
N ILE A 259 2.92 15.26 12.79
CA ILE A 259 2.74 15.40 14.23
C ILE A 259 3.21 16.78 14.67
N ASN A 260 2.50 17.39 15.61
CA ASN A 260 2.95 18.65 16.19
C ASN A 260 3.79 18.37 17.43
N TYR A 261 4.84 19.15 17.63
CA TYR A 261 5.71 19.00 18.80
C TYR A 261 6.22 20.34 19.32
N LYS A 262 6.64 20.36 20.59
CA LYS A 262 7.28 21.51 21.25
C LYS A 262 8.55 21.06 21.95
N GLN A 263 9.57 21.90 21.94
CA GLN A 263 10.80 21.71 22.71
C GLN A 263 10.93 22.84 23.72
N GLY A 264 10.79 22.54 25.01
CA GLY A 264 10.73 23.56 26.05
C GLY A 264 9.61 24.58 25.83
N GLN A 265 9.92 25.89 25.86
CA GLN A 265 8.94 26.98 25.66
C GLN A 265 8.84 27.49 24.21
N THR A 266 9.33 26.72 23.23
CA THR A 266 9.25 27.11 21.82
C THR A 266 7.83 27.01 21.27
N VAL A 267 7.59 27.75 20.18
CA VAL A 267 6.35 27.62 19.39
C VAL A 267 6.24 26.19 18.86
N ALA A 268 5.02 25.65 18.79
CA ALA A 268 4.79 24.33 18.24
C ALA A 268 5.31 24.25 16.80
N GLN A 269 6.07 23.19 16.52
CA GLN A 269 6.59 22.86 15.21
C GLN A 269 5.85 21.63 14.67
N THR A 270 5.89 21.46 13.36
CA THR A 270 5.32 20.29 12.68
C THR A 270 6.46 19.37 12.22
N PHE A 271 6.29 18.08 12.46
CA PHE A 271 7.16 17.03 11.97
C PHE A 271 6.37 16.14 11.00
N ILE A 272 6.99 15.78 9.88
CA ILE A 272 6.36 14.93 8.87
C ILE A 272 6.74 13.48 9.18
N LEU A 273 5.73 12.62 9.28
CA LEU A 273 5.91 11.19 9.52
C LEU A 273 6.23 10.48 8.19
N PRO A 274 6.71 9.23 8.23
CA PRO A 274 6.98 8.47 7.01
C PRO A 274 5.71 8.19 6.22
N LEU A 275 5.85 8.05 4.91
CA LEU A 275 4.77 7.55 4.05
C LEU A 275 4.36 6.15 4.51
N GLN A 276 3.06 5.94 4.68
CA GLN A 276 2.44 4.67 4.98
C GLN A 276 1.56 4.25 3.82
N VAL A 277 1.69 2.99 3.41
CA VAL A 277 0.92 2.45 2.29
C VAL A 277 0.14 1.23 2.75
N PHE A 278 -1.17 1.33 2.60
CA PHE A 278 -2.13 0.28 2.89
C PHE A 278 -2.71 -0.22 1.57
N SER A 279 -2.45 -1.48 1.30
CA SER A 279 -2.89 -2.15 0.09
C SER A 279 -3.46 -3.51 0.51
N PRO A 280 -4.76 -3.78 0.33
CA PRO A 280 -5.27 -5.12 0.53
C PRO A 280 -4.57 -6.09 -0.44
N PRO A 281 -4.26 -7.32 -0.01
CA PRO A 281 -3.65 -8.31 -0.89
C PRO A 281 -4.66 -8.81 -1.93
N PHE A 282 -4.20 -9.00 -3.17
CA PHE A 282 -4.90 -9.80 -4.16
C PHE A 282 -4.57 -11.28 -3.92
N ASN A 283 -5.47 -11.98 -3.21
CA ASN A 283 -5.23 -13.35 -2.76
C ASN A 283 -5.33 -14.39 -3.89
N ASP A 284 -6.08 -14.09 -4.95
CA ASP A 284 -6.30 -14.96 -6.10
C ASP A 284 -6.77 -14.16 -7.33
N ASP A 285 -6.89 -14.86 -8.48
CA ASP A 285 -7.38 -14.29 -9.73
C ASP A 285 -8.83 -13.79 -9.63
N LEU A 286 -9.66 -14.36 -8.74
CA LEU A 286 -11.04 -13.92 -8.55
C LEU A 286 -11.09 -12.54 -7.86
N ALA A 287 -10.23 -12.31 -6.87
CA ALA A 287 -10.08 -11.02 -6.21
C ALA A 287 -9.62 -9.95 -7.20
N VAL A 288 -8.67 -10.29 -8.09
CA VAL A 288 -8.24 -9.41 -9.17
C VAL A 288 -9.40 -9.08 -10.10
N LYS A 289 -10.10 -10.08 -10.66
CA LYS A 289 -11.24 -9.86 -11.57
C LYS A 289 -12.30 -8.96 -10.97
N LYS A 290 -12.72 -9.24 -9.73
CA LYS A 290 -13.69 -8.41 -9.00
C LYS A 290 -13.22 -6.97 -8.86
N TYR A 291 -11.95 -6.74 -8.56
CA TYR A 291 -11.42 -5.39 -8.45
C TYR A 291 -11.45 -4.66 -9.80
N LEU A 292 -11.03 -5.34 -10.87
CA LEU A 292 -11.00 -4.75 -12.20
C LEU A 292 -12.41 -4.39 -12.73
N ASP A 293 -13.47 -5.05 -12.28
CA ASP A 293 -14.87 -4.72 -12.61
C ASP A 293 -15.29 -3.31 -12.13
N PHE A 294 -14.63 -2.77 -11.10
CA PHE A 294 -14.95 -1.45 -10.53
C PHE A 294 -14.06 -0.33 -11.05
N LEU A 295 -13.04 -0.66 -11.85
CA LEU A 295 -12.09 0.35 -12.32
C LEU A 295 -12.71 1.26 -13.39
N PRO A 296 -12.42 2.57 -13.35
CA PRO A 296 -12.78 3.45 -14.46
C PRO A 296 -12.00 3.04 -15.70
N VAL A 297 -12.58 3.24 -16.89
CA VAL A 297 -11.93 2.90 -18.17
C VAL A 297 -10.58 3.62 -18.33
N SER A 298 -10.45 4.82 -17.77
CA SER A 298 -9.21 5.61 -17.78
C SER A 298 -8.11 5.07 -16.85
N ALA A 299 -8.38 4.04 -16.06
CA ALA A 299 -7.40 3.32 -15.24
C ALA A 299 -6.79 2.12 -15.98
N PHE A 300 -6.86 2.08 -17.31
CA PHE A 300 -6.38 0.99 -18.14
C PHE A 300 -5.70 1.51 -19.42
N HIS A 301 -4.64 0.83 -19.86
CA HIS A 301 -4.17 0.86 -21.25
C HIS A 301 -3.65 -0.52 -21.67
N GLU A 302 -3.57 -0.72 -22.98
CA GLU A 302 -3.18 -1.96 -23.64
C GLU A 302 -1.69 -2.03 -24.00
#